data_AF-A0A8S1PDH4-F1
#
_entry.id   AF-A0A8S1PDH4-F1
#
_cell.length_a   1.000
_cell.length_b   1.000
_cell.length_c   1.000
_cell.angle_alpha   90.00
_cell.angle_beta   90.00
_cell.angle_gamma   90.00
#
_symmetry.space_group_name_H-M   'P 1'
#
loop_
_entity.id
_entity.type
_entity.pdbx_description
1 polymer ?
#
loop_
_entity_poly.entity_id
_entity_poly.type
_entity_poly.pdbx_seq_one_letter_code
_entity_poly.pdbx_strand_id
1 'polypeptide(L)'
;MLKLFNKEKKKVPQIQNVLTIEEFFKRDEYEINDEFWKMNATQLEDTCKKQEKYIKKLKILYAAHLEYLEQLLIKHEEEKKKLRTEVEEWQIKNQSNYDLKQQIEVQYKQIYEQFSSQNQQQKQLQIIEEHKQEPQNTDLLELIEPKEEEIERLRKQCIKVCEEMRRLQEDNDDISTALDTEKQHKEYLRQQFEQQKVQFQQEISDLQNQIKNYQNEGQINSQQLEDKIRYQKDLEQNMSEFTTKIHEFESKLLQEKIKVDQKNKDCIRLEDQISELKNQIEQMSNQINIQKSKLQLLESKRQKDKLTINELKNNIANQQNNNELILFQYKNEIQNLNLQFNELQLKSNLYEQLKFQYDQLQNQLMDKNVKIQQLFHQIQEMEQKIEQNNKQFQNREEKQEQKDNEREKLIQHLTLKRENARVEIEQLNDKILCLMKLVDSIKHKASQNNDIQQIIKNNTEILNKSDMLQKSNRRIQLFPTLHKCLSELRKLEDKCYKLYIQTMISDFSNRESTIQIERYLNDIGRRSQELLDLLDEMGLK
;
A
#
# COMPACT_ATOMS: atom_id res chain seq x y z
N MET A 1 75.99 1.89 30.01
CA MET A 1 74.62 1.32 30.14
C MET A 1 73.52 2.37 30.00
N LEU A 2 73.18 3.16 31.03
CA LEU A 2 71.98 4.04 31.04
C LEU A 2 71.85 5.12 29.93
N LYS A 3 72.84 5.34 29.07
CA LYS A 3 72.74 6.29 27.93
C LYS A 3 72.12 5.70 26.65
N LEU A 4 71.83 4.40 26.57
CA LEU A 4 71.21 3.78 25.38
C LEU A 4 69.68 3.87 25.34
N PHE A 5 69.01 4.02 26.48
CA PHE A 5 67.53 3.97 26.56
C PHE A 5 66.79 5.22 26.05
N ASN A 6 67.50 6.32 25.76
CA ASN A 6 66.90 7.62 25.45
C ASN A 6 66.89 8.00 23.95
N LYS A 7 67.12 7.05 23.04
CA LYS A 7 67.17 7.33 21.58
C LYS A 7 66.24 6.51 20.68
N GLU A 8 65.17 5.91 21.22
CA GLU A 8 64.11 5.35 20.36
C GLU A 8 62.68 5.56 20.87
N LYS A 9 62.25 6.83 20.97
CA LYS A 9 60.82 7.20 21.08
C LYS A 9 60.06 6.99 19.75
N LYS A 10 60.05 5.76 19.24
CA LYS A 10 58.99 5.30 18.33
C LYS A 10 57.86 4.72 19.16
N LYS A 11 56.61 4.93 18.72
CA LYS A 11 55.42 4.48 19.45
C LYS A 11 55.50 2.98 19.70
N VAL A 12 55.57 2.57 20.96
CA VAL A 12 55.28 1.18 21.35
C VAL A 12 53.82 0.92 20.95
N PRO A 13 53.53 -0.09 20.12
CA PRO A 13 52.15 -0.47 19.86
C PRO A 13 51.57 -1.00 21.17
N GLN A 14 50.53 -0.33 21.69
CA GLN A 14 49.68 -0.97 22.69
C GLN A 14 49.01 -2.15 21.99
N ILE A 15 49.41 -3.37 22.35
CA ILE A 15 48.73 -4.58 21.91
C ILE A 15 47.42 -4.65 22.72
N GLN A 16 46.43 -3.89 22.26
CA GLN A 16 45.03 -4.19 22.56
C GLN A 16 44.75 -5.63 22.10
N ASN A 17 43.85 -6.30 22.82
CA ASN A 17 43.59 -7.74 22.74
C ASN A 17 43.71 -8.30 21.32
N VAL A 18 44.47 -9.37 21.16
CA VAL A 18 44.57 -10.12 19.89
C VAL A 18 43.27 -10.88 19.69
N LEU A 19 42.25 -10.17 19.19
CA LEU A 19 40.97 -10.71 18.76
C LEU A 19 41.20 -11.85 17.77
N THR A 20 40.43 -12.92 17.89
CA THR A 20 40.39 -13.95 16.85
C THR A 20 39.86 -13.35 15.54
N ILE A 21 40.15 -13.99 14.40
CA ILE A 21 39.70 -13.48 13.09
C ILE A 21 38.16 -13.34 13.06
N GLU A 22 37.45 -14.23 13.73
CA GLU A 22 35.99 -14.12 13.84
C GLU A 22 35.51 -12.96 14.71
N GLU A 23 36.19 -12.64 15.81
CA GLU A 23 35.85 -11.48 16.65
C GLU A 23 36.23 -10.17 15.95
N PHE A 24 37.31 -10.17 15.17
CA PHE A 24 37.75 -9.02 14.36
C PHE A 24 36.73 -8.66 13.26
N PHE A 25 36.02 -9.63 12.71
CA PHE A 25 34.92 -9.41 11.74
C PHE A 25 33.51 -9.30 12.38
N LYS A 26 33.37 -9.46 13.71
CA LYS A 26 32.09 -9.32 14.45
C LYS A 26 31.91 -7.96 15.13
N ARG A 27 32.85 -7.04 14.94
CA ARG A 27 32.73 -5.64 15.36
C ARG A 27 32.67 -4.76 14.11
N ASP A 28 31.51 -4.18 13.84
CA ASP A 28 31.28 -3.26 12.73
C ASP A 28 31.90 -1.85 12.99
N GLU A 29 33.09 -1.82 13.60
CA GLU A 29 33.85 -0.62 13.97
C GLU A 29 34.81 -0.16 12.85
N TYR A 30 34.65 -0.69 11.63
CA TYR A 30 35.42 -0.29 10.44
C TYR A 30 34.50 0.15 9.30
N GLU A 31 34.43 1.46 9.07
CA GLU A 31 34.04 2.00 7.76
C GLU A 31 35.01 1.47 6.70
N ILE A 32 34.51 0.61 5.80
CA ILE A 32 35.26 0.16 4.64
C ILE A 32 35.38 1.35 3.67
N ASN A 33 36.46 2.13 3.82
CA ASN A 33 36.81 3.27 2.96
C ASN A 33 36.52 2.93 1.48
N ASP A 34 35.80 3.81 0.77
CA ASP A 34 35.40 3.66 -0.64
C ASP A 34 36.55 3.30 -1.59
N GLU A 35 37.80 3.57 -1.23
CA GLU A 35 38.98 3.13 -2.00
C GLU A 35 39.18 1.60 -2.00
N PHE A 36 38.75 0.89 -0.95
CA PHE A 36 38.80 -0.56 -0.87
C PHE A 36 37.91 -1.22 -1.93
N TRP A 37 36.68 -0.70 -2.11
CA TRP A 37 35.76 -1.12 -3.17
C TRP A 37 36.24 -0.76 -4.60
N LYS A 38 37.27 0.10 -4.72
CA LYS A 38 37.89 0.48 -5.99
C LYS A 38 39.19 -0.31 -6.27
N MET A 39 39.64 -1.18 -5.36
CA MET A 39 40.78 -2.05 -5.61
C MET A 39 40.42 -3.12 -6.64
N ASN A 40 41.25 -3.28 -7.66
CA ASN A 40 41.17 -4.44 -8.55
C ASN A 40 41.65 -5.71 -7.82
N ALA A 41 41.31 -6.89 -8.36
CA ALA A 41 41.62 -8.17 -7.72
C ALA A 41 43.11 -8.33 -7.36
N THR A 42 44.03 -7.85 -8.21
CA THR A 42 45.48 -7.89 -7.97
C THR A 42 45.88 -7.00 -6.79
N GLN A 43 45.33 -5.79 -6.67
CA GLN A 43 45.58 -4.86 -5.55
C GLN A 43 45.03 -5.41 -4.23
N LEU A 44 43.87 -6.07 -4.26
CA LEU A 44 43.28 -6.74 -3.10
C LEU A 44 44.16 -7.92 -2.67
N GLU A 45 44.56 -8.79 -3.60
CA GLU A 45 45.41 -9.96 -3.33
C GLU A 45 46.78 -9.53 -2.74
N ASP A 46 47.40 -8.50 -3.29
CA ASP A 46 48.65 -7.91 -2.76
C ASP A 46 48.47 -7.31 -1.36
N THR A 47 47.29 -6.76 -1.06
CA THR A 47 46.96 -6.22 0.27
C THR A 47 46.77 -7.34 1.28
N CYS A 48 46.06 -8.42 0.92
CA CYS A 48 45.97 -9.64 1.72
C CYS A 48 47.36 -10.27 1.96
N LYS A 49 48.21 -10.38 0.93
CA LYS A 49 49.60 -10.87 1.07
C LYS A 49 50.46 -10.01 2.01
N LYS A 50 50.24 -8.69 2.05
CA LYS A 50 50.90 -7.77 2.99
C LYS A 50 50.37 -7.97 4.42
N GLN A 51 49.06 -8.08 4.60
CA GLN A 51 48.43 -8.37 5.89
C GLN A 51 48.86 -9.74 6.45
N GLU A 52 48.91 -10.79 5.63
CA GLU A 52 49.45 -12.10 6.03
C GLU A 52 50.88 -12.01 6.56
N LYS A 53 51.77 -11.31 5.84
CA LYS A 53 53.17 -11.12 6.26
C LYS A 53 53.25 -10.35 7.58
N TYR A 54 52.37 -9.37 7.78
CA TYR A 54 52.27 -8.62 9.04
C TYR A 54 51.76 -9.51 10.20
N ILE A 55 50.70 -10.30 9.98
CA ILE A 55 50.17 -11.26 10.96
C ILE A 55 51.22 -12.33 11.32
N LYS A 56 51.94 -12.86 10.33
CA LYS A 56 53.07 -13.80 10.56
C LYS A 56 54.17 -13.16 11.41
N LYS A 57 54.50 -11.89 11.17
CA LYS A 57 55.47 -11.15 12.01
C LYS A 57 54.95 -10.89 13.44
N LEU A 58 53.67 -10.55 13.61
CA LEU A 58 53.04 -10.38 14.92
C LEU A 58 53.04 -11.70 15.72
N LYS A 59 52.73 -12.84 15.10
CA LYS A 59 52.77 -14.15 15.76
C LYS A 59 54.18 -14.50 16.27
N ILE A 60 55.23 -14.20 15.49
CA ILE A 60 56.63 -14.39 15.92
C ILE A 60 56.98 -13.48 17.11
N LEU A 61 56.59 -12.20 17.06
CA LEU A 61 56.82 -11.25 18.16
C LEU A 61 56.07 -11.63 19.44
N TYR A 62 54.84 -12.14 19.31
CA TYR A 62 54.04 -12.61 20.43
C TYR A 62 54.63 -13.88 21.08
N ALA A 63 55.09 -14.84 20.27
CA ALA A 63 55.79 -16.03 20.77
C ALA A 63 57.08 -15.67 21.53
N ALA A 64 57.92 -14.78 20.97
CA ALA A 64 59.12 -14.31 21.65
C ALA A 64 58.83 -13.52 22.94
N HIS A 65 57.69 -12.83 23.01
CA HIS A 65 57.26 -12.14 24.24
C HIS A 65 56.73 -13.13 25.30
N LEU A 66 56.07 -14.23 24.91
CA LEU A 66 55.71 -15.31 25.84
C LEU A 66 56.96 -16.00 26.39
N GLU A 67 57.90 -16.37 25.53
CA GLU A 67 59.18 -16.99 25.93
C GLU A 67 59.96 -16.10 26.92
N TYR A 68 60.00 -14.78 26.68
CA TYR A 68 60.59 -13.81 27.61
C TYR A 68 59.87 -13.75 28.96
N LEU A 69 58.53 -13.82 28.98
CA LEU A 69 57.76 -13.85 30.23
C LEU A 69 57.95 -15.16 31.00
N GLU A 70 58.07 -16.29 30.30
CA GLU A 70 58.37 -17.60 30.91
C GLU A 70 59.77 -17.62 31.54
N GLN A 71 60.80 -17.12 30.84
CA GLN A 71 62.14 -16.96 31.39
C GLN A 71 62.17 -16.03 32.62
N LEU A 72 61.37 -14.96 32.61
CA LEU A 72 61.28 -14.00 33.71
C LEU A 72 60.50 -14.58 34.91
N LEU A 73 59.49 -15.42 34.68
CA LEU A 73 58.80 -16.21 35.71
C LEU A 73 59.79 -17.17 36.39
N ILE A 74 60.50 -17.98 35.62
CA ILE A 74 61.49 -18.95 36.12
C ILE A 74 62.54 -18.25 37.00
N LYS A 75 63.06 -17.10 36.55
CA LYS A 75 64.01 -16.30 37.33
C LYS A 75 63.44 -15.84 38.68
N HIS A 76 62.19 -15.39 38.72
CA HIS A 76 61.54 -15.01 39.97
C HIS A 76 61.23 -16.21 40.87
N GLU A 77 60.98 -17.40 40.33
CA GLU A 77 60.87 -18.62 41.14
C GLU A 77 62.21 -19.06 41.73
N GLU A 78 63.33 -18.91 41.01
CA GLU A 78 64.67 -19.10 41.55
C GLU A 78 65.01 -18.09 42.66
N GLU A 79 64.71 -16.81 42.46
CA GLU A 79 64.91 -15.74 43.46
C GLU A 79 64.08 -16.03 44.73
N LYS A 80 62.81 -16.41 44.55
CA LYS A 80 61.90 -16.84 45.63
C LYS A 80 62.39 -18.11 46.35
N LYS A 81 63.07 -19.02 45.64
CA LYS A 81 63.69 -20.21 46.25
C LYS A 81 64.92 -19.85 47.08
N LYS A 82 65.80 -18.96 46.57
CA LYS A 82 66.97 -18.44 47.32
C LYS A 82 66.55 -17.73 48.60
N LEU A 83 65.58 -16.81 48.52
CA LEU A 83 65.04 -16.10 49.68
C LEU A 83 64.41 -17.02 50.73
N ARG A 84 63.84 -18.17 50.33
CA ARG A 84 63.37 -19.19 51.30
C ARG A 84 64.53 -19.84 52.04
N THR A 85 65.57 -20.26 51.32
CA THR A 85 66.78 -20.84 51.94
C THR A 85 67.46 -19.84 52.87
N GLU A 86 67.58 -18.56 52.48
CA GLU A 86 68.14 -17.49 53.32
C GLU A 86 67.31 -17.27 54.61
N VAL A 87 65.97 -17.38 54.53
CA VAL A 87 65.07 -17.30 55.70
C VAL A 87 65.19 -18.54 56.60
N GLU A 88 65.32 -19.73 56.02
CA GLU A 88 65.53 -20.99 56.75
C GLU A 88 66.88 -20.97 57.50
N GLU A 89 67.96 -20.52 56.85
CA GLU A 89 69.27 -20.28 57.48
C GLU A 89 69.19 -19.26 58.62
N TRP A 90 68.48 -18.14 58.43
CA TRP A 90 68.26 -17.14 59.48
C TRP A 90 67.46 -17.70 60.66
N GLN A 91 66.45 -18.54 60.42
CA GLN A 91 65.69 -19.19 61.49
C GLN A 91 66.56 -20.15 62.30
N ILE A 92 67.35 -21.00 61.64
CA ILE A 92 68.31 -21.91 62.30
C ILE A 92 69.33 -21.12 63.14
N LYS A 93 69.89 -20.04 62.58
CA LYS A 93 70.84 -19.18 63.29
C LYS A 93 70.22 -18.46 64.48
N ASN A 94 68.97 -18.00 64.36
CA ASN A 94 68.26 -17.35 65.45
C ASN A 94 67.91 -18.32 66.58
N GLN A 95 67.52 -19.57 66.25
CA GLN A 95 67.33 -20.63 67.24
C GLN A 95 68.65 -20.96 67.97
N SER A 96 69.76 -21.12 67.23
CA SER A 96 71.07 -21.36 67.84
C SER A 96 71.52 -20.21 68.76
N ASN A 97 71.17 -18.96 68.46
CA ASN A 97 71.42 -17.81 69.34
C ASN A 97 70.54 -17.85 70.60
N TYR A 98 69.29 -18.29 70.48
CA TYR A 98 68.38 -18.47 71.61
C TYR A 98 68.87 -19.58 72.56
N ASP A 99 69.30 -20.72 72.01
CA ASP A 99 69.83 -21.85 72.77
C ASP A 99 71.15 -21.48 73.48
N LEU A 100 72.01 -20.70 72.82
CA LEU A 100 73.23 -20.15 73.43
C LEU A 100 72.91 -19.16 74.57
N LYS A 101 71.88 -18.30 74.41
CA LYS A 101 71.42 -17.40 75.48
C LYS A 101 70.96 -18.19 76.71
N GLN A 102 70.18 -19.26 76.53
CA GLN A 102 69.75 -20.13 77.62
C GLN A 102 70.94 -20.77 78.35
N GLN A 103 71.96 -21.23 77.63
CA GLN A 103 73.19 -21.76 78.24
C GLN A 103 73.93 -20.70 79.07
N ILE A 104 74.03 -19.47 78.58
CA ILE A 104 74.66 -18.33 79.29
C ILE A 104 73.86 -17.98 80.55
N GLU A 105 72.53 -17.94 80.50
CA GLU A 105 71.68 -17.66 81.67
C GLU A 105 71.82 -18.75 82.76
N VAL A 106 71.95 -20.02 82.37
CA VAL A 106 72.25 -21.12 83.30
C VAL A 106 73.64 -20.97 83.94
N GLN A 107 74.67 -20.63 83.15
CA GLN A 107 76.03 -20.40 83.67
C GLN A 107 76.10 -19.23 84.65
N TYR A 108 75.46 -18.09 84.32
CA TYR A 108 75.38 -16.94 85.24
C TYR A 108 74.71 -17.30 86.57
N LYS A 109 73.66 -18.12 86.53
CA LYS A 109 72.97 -18.57 87.75
C LYS A 109 73.86 -19.44 88.64
N GLN A 110 74.60 -20.40 88.05
CA GLN A 110 75.57 -21.23 88.77
C GLN A 110 76.69 -20.39 89.41
N ILE A 111 77.21 -19.39 88.71
CA ILE A 111 78.22 -18.45 89.24
C ILE A 111 77.64 -17.65 90.42
N TYR A 112 76.41 -17.16 90.30
CA TYR A 112 75.75 -16.40 91.37
C TYR A 112 75.54 -17.22 92.65
N GLU A 113 75.16 -18.49 92.51
CA GLU A 113 75.00 -19.44 93.62
C GLU A 113 76.36 -19.77 94.31
N GLN A 114 77.46 -19.81 93.55
CA GLN A 114 78.82 -19.94 94.10
C GLN A 114 79.28 -18.68 94.87
N PHE A 115 79.04 -17.48 94.33
CA PHE A 115 79.39 -16.24 95.04
C PHE A 115 78.53 -16.01 96.29
N SER A 116 77.24 -16.39 96.25
CA SER A 116 76.33 -16.27 97.39
C SER A 116 76.73 -17.14 98.58
N SER A 117 77.49 -18.21 98.38
CA SER A 117 77.84 -19.17 99.42
C SER A 117 79.19 -18.90 100.11
N GLN A 118 80.04 -18.03 99.56
CA GLN A 118 81.32 -17.66 100.18
C GLN A 118 81.24 -16.46 101.14
N ASN A 119 80.23 -15.59 101.01
CA ASN A 119 80.28 -14.23 101.56
C ASN A 119 79.62 -14.04 102.96
N GLN A 120 79.43 -15.12 103.73
CA GLN A 120 78.70 -15.11 105.03
C GLN A 120 79.54 -15.43 106.29
N GLN A 121 80.88 -15.55 106.20
CA GLN A 121 81.70 -16.07 107.30
C GLN A 121 82.67 -15.11 108.02
N GLN A 122 82.71 -13.79 107.72
CA GLN A 122 83.66 -12.88 108.40
C GLN A 122 83.12 -11.47 108.75
N LYS A 123 82.88 -11.20 110.05
CA LYS A 123 83.44 -10.06 110.84
C LYS A 123 82.74 -9.84 112.20
N GLN A 124 83.52 -9.70 113.28
CA GLN A 124 83.12 -9.06 114.55
C GLN A 124 84.33 -8.74 115.45
N LEU A 125 84.17 -7.80 116.41
CA LEU A 125 84.94 -7.52 117.68
C LEU A 125 86.08 -6.45 117.78
N GLN A 126 86.09 -5.80 118.97
CA GLN A 126 87.19 -5.17 119.80
C GLN A 126 87.47 -3.63 119.86
N ILE A 127 88.03 -3.17 121.02
CA ILE A 127 87.70 -1.91 121.76
C ILE A 127 88.75 -1.46 122.89
N ILE A 128 89.07 -0.14 123.03
CA ILE A 128 89.43 0.75 124.24
C ILE A 128 90.74 0.62 125.15
N GLU A 129 91.39 1.76 125.62
CA GLU A 129 91.69 2.25 127.05
C GLU A 129 93.01 3.09 127.46
N GLU A 130 93.02 3.79 128.66
CA GLU A 130 94.10 4.24 129.67
C GLU A 130 94.75 5.70 129.91
N HIS A 131 95.70 5.91 130.90
CA HIS A 131 95.79 7.06 131.92
C HIS A 131 97.14 7.46 132.72
N LYS A 132 97.30 8.74 133.26
CA LYS A 132 97.84 9.30 134.60
C LYS A 132 99.33 9.56 135.19
N GLN A 133 99.53 10.69 135.97
CA GLN A 133 100.19 11.00 137.34
C GLN A 133 101.66 11.58 137.72
N GLU A 134 102.07 11.68 139.05
CA GLU A 134 102.89 12.76 139.83
C GLU A 134 103.63 12.24 141.18
N PRO A 135 104.17 12.93 142.29
CA PRO A 135 104.79 14.28 142.72
C PRO A 135 105.94 14.40 143.89
N GLN A 136 106.51 15.62 144.22
CA GLN A 136 107.00 16.30 145.54
C GLN A 136 108.25 16.03 146.54
N ASN A 137 108.87 17.14 147.13
CA ASN A 137 109.24 17.54 148.59
C ASN A 137 110.58 17.42 149.48
N THR A 138 110.90 18.51 150.30
CA THR A 138 111.47 18.72 151.74
C THR A 138 112.89 18.28 152.30
N ASP A 139 113.50 18.70 153.48
CA ASP A 139 113.67 19.98 154.33
C ASP A 139 114.57 19.85 155.68
N LEU A 140 114.96 20.96 156.41
CA LEU A 140 115.32 21.22 157.90
C LEU A 140 116.73 21.09 158.66
N LEU A 141 117.20 22.19 159.34
CA LEU A 141 117.80 22.49 160.74
C LEU A 141 118.97 21.68 161.48
N GLU A 142 119.65 21.98 162.66
CA GLU A 142 119.64 22.98 163.82
C GLU A 142 120.94 23.08 164.78
N LEU A 143 121.05 24.15 165.65
CA LEU A 143 121.59 24.40 167.07
C LEU A 143 123.06 24.24 167.73
N ILE A 144 123.63 25.37 168.26
CA ILE A 144 124.40 25.73 169.54
C ILE A 144 125.90 25.33 169.96
N GLU A 145 126.76 26.38 170.15
CA GLU A 145 127.90 26.72 171.10
C GLU A 145 128.97 25.72 171.66
N PRO A 146 130.15 26.15 172.22
CA PRO A 146 130.67 27.52 172.48
C PRO A 146 132.15 27.88 172.10
N LYS A 147 132.33 29.18 171.78
CA LYS A 147 133.49 30.09 172.04
C LYS A 147 134.76 30.08 171.17
N GLU A 148 135.01 31.27 170.62
CA GLU A 148 136.25 31.88 170.08
C GLU A 148 137.00 31.20 168.92
N GLU A 149 137.12 29.88 168.83
CA GLU A 149 137.52 29.24 167.54
C GLU A 149 136.38 29.29 166.51
N GLU A 150 135.14 29.43 167.00
CA GLU A 150 133.91 29.39 166.21
C GLU A 150 133.77 30.59 165.25
N ILE A 151 134.33 31.76 165.59
CA ILE A 151 134.25 32.97 164.74
C ILE A 151 134.95 32.76 163.39
N GLU A 152 136.07 32.04 163.37
CA GLU A 152 136.83 31.78 162.14
C GLU A 152 136.25 30.59 161.34
N ARG A 153 135.47 29.70 161.98
CA ARG A 153 134.58 28.76 161.28
C ARG A 153 133.38 29.49 160.66
N LEU A 154 132.72 30.36 161.41
CA LEU A 154 131.56 31.13 160.94
C LEU A 154 131.92 32.01 159.74
N ARG A 155 133.11 32.61 159.68
CA ARG A 155 133.61 33.28 158.47
C ARG A 155 133.68 32.36 157.25
N LYS A 156 134.19 31.13 157.42
CA LYS A 156 134.23 30.13 156.33
C LYS A 156 132.84 29.58 155.98
N GLN A 157 131.92 29.50 156.93
CA GLN A 157 130.51 29.21 156.66
C GLN A 157 129.82 30.36 155.91
N CYS A 158 130.03 31.63 156.27
CA CYS A 158 129.48 32.75 155.52
C CYS A 158 130.04 32.81 154.08
N ILE A 159 131.32 32.49 153.86
CA ILE A 159 131.87 32.34 152.50
C ILE A 159 131.14 31.22 151.75
N LYS A 160 131.00 30.03 152.36
CA LYS A 160 130.21 28.93 151.78
C LYS A 160 128.77 29.33 151.47
N VAL A 161 128.06 29.97 152.40
CA VAL A 161 126.67 30.41 152.19
C VAL A 161 126.57 31.46 151.08
N CYS A 162 127.56 32.34 150.92
CA CYS A 162 127.60 33.27 149.78
C CYS A 162 127.93 32.57 148.45
N GLU A 163 128.76 31.52 148.45
CA GLU A 163 129.02 30.67 147.27
C GLU A 163 127.79 29.81 146.91
N GLU A 164 127.07 29.32 147.91
CA GLU A 164 125.88 28.48 147.80
C GLU A 164 124.66 29.31 147.39
N MET A 165 124.49 30.53 147.91
CA MET A 165 123.53 31.52 147.39
C MET A 165 123.85 31.90 145.95
N ARG A 166 125.13 32.07 145.58
CA ARG A 166 125.49 32.35 144.18
C ARG A 166 125.10 31.19 143.28
N ARG A 167 125.43 29.95 143.66
CA ARG A 167 125.01 28.76 142.91
C ARG A 167 123.50 28.64 142.80
N LEU A 168 122.76 28.79 143.89
CA LEU A 168 121.29 28.75 143.87
C LEU A 168 120.68 29.88 143.03
N GLN A 169 121.40 30.99 142.82
CA GLN A 169 121.00 32.07 141.94
C GLN A 169 121.36 31.80 140.47
N GLU A 170 122.53 31.22 140.20
CA GLU A 170 122.94 30.67 138.90
C GLU A 170 121.96 29.55 138.45
N ASP A 171 121.65 28.59 139.32
CA ASP A 171 120.66 27.51 139.13
C ASP A 171 119.26 28.07 138.82
N ASN A 172 118.87 29.18 139.48
CA ASN A 172 117.54 29.79 139.29
C ASN A 172 117.47 30.61 137.99
N ASP A 173 118.56 31.25 137.57
CA ASP A 173 118.67 31.89 136.25
C ASP A 173 118.69 30.84 135.11
N ASP A 174 119.35 29.69 135.32
CA ASP A 174 119.29 28.53 134.40
C ASP A 174 117.88 27.91 134.35
N ILE A 175 117.20 27.74 135.48
CA ILE A 175 115.79 27.27 135.54
C ILE A 175 114.86 28.27 134.85
N SER A 176 115.06 29.57 135.04
CA SER A 176 114.29 30.63 134.37
C SER A 176 114.48 30.57 132.85
N THR A 177 115.73 30.38 132.41
CA THR A 177 116.09 30.20 130.99
C THR A 177 115.46 28.94 130.40
N ALA A 178 115.55 27.80 131.10
CA ALA A 178 114.92 26.55 130.69
C ALA A 178 113.38 26.69 130.58
N LEU A 179 112.74 27.32 131.57
CA LEU A 179 111.31 27.59 131.58
C LEU A 179 110.87 28.48 130.41
N ASP A 180 111.67 29.47 130.01
CA ASP A 180 111.40 30.29 128.83
C ASP A 180 111.62 29.53 127.51
N THR A 181 112.60 28.62 127.41
CA THR A 181 112.72 27.73 126.24
C THR A 181 111.54 26.75 126.13
N GLU A 182 111.02 26.23 127.24
CA GLU A 182 109.84 25.35 127.25
C GLU A 182 108.55 26.11 126.88
N LYS A 183 108.39 27.36 127.32
CA LYS A 183 107.30 28.24 126.83
C LYS A 183 107.38 28.43 125.31
N GLN A 184 108.57 28.67 124.76
CA GLN A 184 108.79 28.82 123.32
C GLN A 184 108.48 27.52 122.56
N HIS A 185 108.93 26.36 123.06
CA HIS A 185 108.65 25.06 122.46
C HIS A 185 107.14 24.72 122.46
N LYS A 186 106.46 24.99 123.59
CA LYS A 186 105.02 24.80 123.74
C LYS A 186 104.20 25.69 122.79
N GLU A 187 104.59 26.94 122.59
CA GLU A 187 103.92 27.84 121.65
C GLU A 187 104.23 27.47 120.18
N TYR A 188 105.43 26.96 119.88
CA TYR A 188 105.75 26.36 118.57
C TYR A 188 104.86 25.14 118.25
N LEU A 189 104.72 24.20 119.20
CA LEU A 189 103.83 23.04 119.04
C LEU A 189 102.37 23.48 118.84
N ARG A 190 101.92 24.49 119.59
CA ARG A 190 100.58 25.06 119.45
C ARG A 190 100.35 25.67 118.06
N GLN A 191 101.35 26.35 117.51
CA GLN A 191 101.30 26.89 116.14
C GLN A 191 101.26 25.77 115.08
N GLN A 192 102.02 24.68 115.25
CA GLN A 192 101.91 23.51 114.37
C GLN A 192 100.50 22.87 114.41
N PHE A 193 99.93 22.67 115.61
CA PHE A 193 98.59 22.07 115.72
C PHE A 193 97.50 22.97 115.13
N GLU A 194 97.59 24.29 115.29
CA GLU A 194 96.64 25.22 114.68
C GLU A 194 96.80 25.26 113.13
N GLN A 195 98.03 25.13 112.60
CA GLN A 195 98.26 24.97 111.16
C GLN A 195 97.66 23.67 110.60
N GLN A 196 97.87 22.53 111.27
CA GLN A 196 97.28 21.23 110.87
C GLN A 196 95.74 21.28 110.92
N LYS A 197 95.18 21.90 111.96
CA LYS A 197 93.73 22.11 112.12
C LYS A 197 93.16 22.95 110.98
N VAL A 198 93.84 24.01 110.55
CA VAL A 198 93.44 24.80 109.38
C VAL A 198 93.54 23.98 108.07
N GLN A 199 94.59 23.16 107.90
CA GLN A 199 94.70 22.26 106.75
C GLN A 199 93.55 21.25 106.68
N PHE A 200 93.25 20.54 107.78
CA PHE A 200 92.12 19.61 107.81
C PHE A 200 90.76 20.30 107.63
N GLN A 201 90.58 21.53 108.14
CA GLN A 201 89.36 22.31 107.88
C GLN A 201 89.21 22.66 106.39
N GLN A 202 90.31 22.97 105.69
CA GLN A 202 90.30 23.20 104.25
C GLN A 202 89.97 21.91 103.48
N GLU A 203 90.65 20.78 103.78
CA GLU A 203 90.38 19.49 103.14
C GLU A 203 88.93 19.02 103.35
N ILE A 204 88.36 19.21 104.54
CA ILE A 204 86.95 18.92 104.83
C ILE A 204 86.02 19.79 103.98
N SER A 205 86.33 21.09 103.82
CA SER A 205 85.55 22.00 102.97
C SER A 205 85.60 21.58 101.51
N ASP A 206 86.79 21.24 100.99
CA ASP A 206 86.98 20.83 99.60
C ASP A 206 86.31 19.48 99.29
N LEU A 207 86.36 18.52 100.21
CA LEU A 207 85.62 17.26 100.11
C LEU A 207 84.10 17.46 100.19
N GLN A 208 83.60 18.36 101.05
CA GLN A 208 82.18 18.73 101.09
C GLN A 208 81.73 19.36 99.77
N ASN A 209 82.55 20.22 99.17
CA ASN A 209 82.30 20.81 97.86
C ASN A 209 82.29 19.76 96.74
N GLN A 210 83.22 18.79 96.75
CA GLN A 210 83.21 17.66 95.80
C GLN A 210 81.96 16.79 95.94
N ILE A 211 81.59 16.40 97.17
CA ILE A 211 80.37 15.61 97.43
C ILE A 211 79.12 16.33 96.90
N LYS A 212 79.02 17.64 97.16
CA LYS A 212 77.91 18.48 96.68
C LYS A 212 77.88 18.57 95.15
N ASN A 213 79.04 18.66 94.50
CA ASN A 213 79.13 18.68 93.03
C ASN A 213 78.68 17.33 92.43
N TYR A 214 79.15 16.19 92.94
CA TYR A 214 78.70 14.88 92.47
C TYR A 214 77.19 14.63 92.73
N GLN A 215 76.63 15.17 93.82
CA GLN A 215 75.18 15.14 94.05
C GLN A 215 74.41 15.96 93.00
N ASN A 216 74.90 17.15 92.65
CA ASN A 216 74.30 17.99 91.60
C ASN A 216 74.40 17.31 90.21
N GLU A 217 75.56 16.72 89.87
CA GLU A 217 75.75 15.96 88.64
C GLU A 217 74.83 14.73 88.57
N GLY A 218 74.67 14.01 89.68
CA GLY A 218 73.72 12.90 89.78
C GLY A 218 72.27 13.32 89.51
N GLN A 219 71.85 14.47 90.07
CA GLN A 219 70.52 15.04 89.81
C GLN A 219 70.34 15.46 88.34
N ILE A 220 71.33 16.14 87.76
CA ILE A 220 71.31 16.56 86.35
C ILE A 220 71.23 15.34 85.41
N ASN A 221 72.02 14.30 85.68
CA ASN A 221 72.01 13.06 84.89
C ASN A 221 70.69 12.30 85.03
N SER A 222 70.07 12.30 86.22
CA SER A 222 68.74 11.73 86.43
C SER A 222 67.66 12.49 85.64
N GLN A 223 67.70 13.83 85.66
CA GLN A 223 66.76 14.66 84.89
C GLN A 223 66.91 14.43 83.37
N GLN A 224 68.15 14.40 82.86
CA GLN A 224 68.41 14.08 81.45
C GLN A 224 67.93 12.67 81.05
N LEU A 225 67.92 11.71 81.98
CA LEU A 225 67.40 10.37 81.73
C LEU A 225 65.87 10.38 81.69
N GLU A 226 65.20 11.06 82.62
CA GLU A 226 63.75 11.27 82.56
C GLU A 226 63.30 11.96 81.27
N ASP A 227 63.99 13.02 80.85
CA ASP A 227 63.65 13.78 79.66
C ASP A 227 63.79 12.92 78.38
N LYS A 228 64.82 12.06 78.33
CA LYS A 228 64.98 11.05 77.25
C LYS A 228 63.87 10.00 77.27
N ILE A 229 63.45 9.54 78.45
CA ILE A 229 62.35 8.57 78.60
C ILE A 229 61.00 9.18 78.18
N ARG A 230 60.77 10.47 78.48
CA ARG A 230 59.59 11.21 77.99
C ARG A 230 59.61 11.32 76.47
N TYR A 231 60.72 11.80 75.90
CA TYR A 231 60.89 11.91 74.46
C TYR A 231 60.73 10.57 73.71
N GLN A 232 61.22 9.46 74.28
CA GLN A 232 60.99 8.13 73.71
C GLN A 232 59.50 7.76 73.70
N LYS A 233 58.77 7.99 74.81
CA LYS A 233 57.32 7.73 74.86
C LYS A 233 56.53 8.59 73.88
N ASP A 234 56.92 9.85 73.71
CA ASP A 234 56.31 10.75 72.73
C ASP A 234 56.54 10.22 71.30
N LEU A 235 57.74 9.71 70.99
CA LEU A 235 58.03 9.06 69.70
C LEU A 235 57.24 7.75 69.50
N GLU A 236 57.11 6.92 70.54
CA GLU A 236 56.33 5.67 70.51
C GLU A 236 54.83 5.96 70.30
N GLN A 237 54.28 7.00 70.93
CA GLN A 237 52.90 7.45 70.66
C GLN A 237 52.75 7.96 69.23
N ASN A 238 53.66 8.82 68.75
CA ASN A 238 53.62 9.33 67.38
C ASN A 238 53.70 8.18 66.35
N MET A 239 54.55 7.18 66.58
CA MET A 239 54.62 5.95 65.77
C MET A 239 53.29 5.19 65.75
N SER A 240 52.63 5.03 66.89
CA SER A 240 51.31 4.39 66.99
C SER A 240 50.23 5.17 66.24
N GLU A 241 50.22 6.50 66.36
CA GLU A 241 49.31 7.38 65.64
C GLU A 241 49.54 7.35 64.12
N PHE A 242 50.80 7.37 63.65
CA PHE A 242 51.11 7.24 62.22
C PHE A 242 50.73 5.86 61.69
N THR A 243 50.98 4.79 62.45
CA THR A 243 50.56 3.42 62.09
C THR A 243 49.04 3.34 61.94
N THR A 244 48.29 3.96 62.86
CA THR A 244 46.82 4.04 62.80
C THR A 244 46.35 4.81 61.57
N LYS A 245 46.96 5.98 61.29
CA LYS A 245 46.66 6.82 60.12
C LYS A 245 46.96 6.06 58.81
N ILE A 246 48.01 5.24 58.74
CA ILE A 246 48.30 4.36 57.59
C ILE A 246 47.17 3.35 57.37
N HIS A 247 46.76 2.60 58.40
CA HIS A 247 45.67 1.61 58.29
C HIS A 247 44.33 2.26 57.87
N GLU A 248 44.05 3.49 58.35
CA GLU A 248 42.93 4.29 57.88
C GLU A 248 43.03 4.64 56.38
N PHE A 249 44.20 5.07 55.91
CA PHE A 249 44.39 5.43 54.50
C PHE A 249 44.36 4.21 53.58
N GLU A 250 44.92 3.07 53.99
CA GLU A 250 44.79 1.80 53.25
C GLU A 250 43.33 1.34 53.16
N SER A 251 42.58 1.45 54.26
CA SER A 251 41.15 1.13 54.28
C SER A 251 40.33 2.04 53.36
N LYS A 252 40.61 3.35 53.36
CA LYS A 252 39.98 4.33 52.46
C LYS A 252 40.35 4.07 51.00
N LEU A 253 41.63 3.77 50.72
CA LEU A 253 42.12 3.43 49.38
C LEU A 253 41.44 2.17 48.82
N LEU A 254 41.26 1.14 49.65
CA LEU A 254 40.55 -0.08 49.27
C LEU A 254 39.07 0.20 48.96
N GLN A 255 38.39 1.01 49.78
CA GLN A 255 37.01 1.41 49.53
C GLN A 255 36.85 2.21 48.24
N GLU A 256 37.72 3.19 47.97
CA GLU A 256 37.69 3.95 46.72
C GLU A 256 38.01 3.06 45.51
N LYS A 257 38.95 2.12 45.63
CA LYS A 257 39.22 1.14 44.56
C LYS A 257 37.98 0.30 44.24
N ILE A 258 37.27 -0.19 45.26
CA ILE A 258 36.02 -0.95 45.07
C ILE A 258 34.94 -0.08 44.39
N LYS A 259 34.83 1.20 44.74
CA LYS A 259 33.92 2.15 44.07
C LYS A 259 34.31 2.37 42.60
N VAL A 260 35.59 2.53 42.30
CA VAL A 260 36.10 2.67 40.93
C VAL A 260 35.84 1.39 40.11
N ASP A 261 36.15 0.21 40.64
CA ASP A 261 35.90 -1.07 39.99
C ASP A 261 34.40 -1.29 39.71
N GLN A 262 33.52 -0.87 40.64
CA GLN A 262 32.07 -0.92 40.43
C GLN A 262 31.60 0.10 39.38
N LYS A 263 32.13 1.33 39.38
CA LYS A 263 31.81 2.33 38.37
C LYS A 263 32.29 1.93 36.98
N ASN A 264 33.43 1.26 36.87
CA ASN A 264 33.92 0.73 35.61
C ASN A 264 32.98 -0.37 35.05
N LYS A 265 32.47 -1.26 35.91
CA LYS A 265 31.42 -2.24 35.53
C LYS A 265 30.10 -1.57 35.12
N ASP A 266 29.69 -0.51 35.82
CA ASP A 266 28.51 0.27 35.44
C ASP A 266 28.69 0.93 34.07
N CYS A 267 29.88 1.46 33.74
CA CYS A 267 30.23 2.00 32.43
C CYS A 267 30.16 0.94 31.33
N ILE A 268 30.82 -0.21 31.49
CA ILE A 268 30.81 -1.30 30.49
C ILE A 268 29.37 -1.74 30.18
N ARG A 269 28.53 -1.95 31.22
CA ARG A 269 27.11 -2.30 31.03
C ARG A 269 26.32 -1.21 30.27
N LEU A 270 26.66 0.07 30.46
CA LEU A 270 26.03 1.17 29.73
C LEU A 270 26.51 1.25 28.28
N GLU A 271 27.78 0.93 28.01
CA GLU A 271 28.33 0.81 26.65
C GLU A 271 27.68 -0.35 25.89
N ASP A 272 27.51 -1.52 26.53
CA ASP A 272 26.76 -2.66 25.99
C ASP A 272 25.31 -2.25 25.64
N GLN A 273 24.61 -1.58 26.56
CA GLN A 273 23.23 -1.10 26.34
C GLN A 273 23.15 -0.06 25.21
N ILE A 274 24.14 0.84 25.09
CA ILE A 274 24.23 1.79 23.97
C ILE A 274 24.45 1.06 22.64
N SER A 275 25.27 0.00 22.62
CA SER A 275 25.48 -0.84 21.44
C SER A 275 24.21 -1.57 21.02
N GLU A 276 23.49 -2.19 21.97
CA GLU A 276 22.22 -2.85 21.69
C GLU A 276 21.17 -1.86 21.13
N LEU A 277 21.03 -0.69 21.74
CA LEU A 277 20.09 0.35 21.29
C LEU A 277 20.45 0.90 19.89
N LYS A 278 21.75 1.06 19.57
CA LYS A 278 22.18 1.40 18.20
C LYS A 278 21.73 0.34 17.19
N ASN A 279 21.97 -0.94 17.49
CA ASN A 279 21.60 -2.05 16.61
C ASN A 279 20.08 -2.12 16.41
N GLN A 280 19.29 -1.89 17.46
CA GLN A 280 17.82 -1.79 17.36
C GLN A 280 17.38 -0.59 16.49
N ILE A 281 18.01 0.58 16.64
CA ILE A 281 17.74 1.78 15.80
C ILE A 281 18.08 1.53 14.33
N GLU A 282 19.17 0.83 14.04
CA GLU A 282 19.55 0.48 12.67
C GLU A 282 18.55 -0.51 12.04
N GLN A 283 18.19 -1.58 12.76
CA GLN A 283 17.18 -2.54 12.30
C GLN A 283 15.83 -1.85 12.01
N MET A 284 15.38 -0.93 12.87
CA MET A 284 14.17 -0.14 12.62
C MET A 284 14.32 0.79 11.41
N SER A 285 15.46 1.47 11.26
CA SER A 285 15.78 2.32 10.10
C SER A 285 15.73 1.53 8.79
N ASN A 286 16.31 0.32 8.78
CA ASN A 286 16.29 -0.58 7.63
C ASN A 286 14.88 -1.09 7.30
N GLN A 287 14.05 -1.43 8.32
CA GLN A 287 12.64 -1.75 8.10
C GLN A 287 11.84 -0.58 7.53
N ILE A 288 12.06 0.66 8.02
CA ILE A 288 11.43 1.87 7.50
C ILE A 288 11.80 2.10 6.04
N ASN A 289 13.08 1.92 5.67
CA ASN A 289 13.54 2.05 4.29
C ASN A 289 12.87 1.02 3.37
N ILE A 290 12.79 -0.26 3.78
CA ILE A 290 12.09 -1.31 3.04
C ILE A 290 10.60 -0.98 2.84
N GLN A 291 9.91 -0.49 3.88
CA GLN A 291 8.51 -0.07 3.78
C GLN A 291 8.33 1.14 2.84
N LYS A 292 9.24 2.12 2.89
CA LYS A 292 9.24 3.30 2.02
C LYS A 292 9.42 2.92 0.54
N SER A 293 10.35 2.02 0.22
CA SER A 293 10.53 1.48 -1.13
C SER A 293 9.30 0.67 -1.60
N LYS A 294 8.70 -0.15 -0.72
CA LYS A 294 7.46 -0.87 -1.03
C LYS A 294 6.29 0.09 -1.32
N LEU A 295 6.19 1.20 -0.59
CA LEU A 295 5.18 2.24 -0.82
C LEU A 295 5.40 2.95 -2.17
N GLN A 296 6.65 3.28 -2.54
CA GLN A 296 6.97 3.85 -3.85
C GLN A 296 6.61 2.91 -5.01
N LEU A 297 6.84 1.60 -4.87
CA LEU A 297 6.43 0.60 -5.87
C LEU A 297 4.91 0.51 -6.02
N LEU A 298 4.17 0.57 -4.91
CA LEU A 298 2.69 0.60 -4.92
C LEU A 298 2.15 1.90 -5.52
N GLU A 299 2.78 3.04 -5.24
CA GLU A 299 2.44 4.35 -5.80
C GLU A 299 2.65 4.39 -7.33
N SER A 300 3.78 3.86 -7.80
CA SER A 300 4.06 3.71 -9.24
C SER A 300 3.07 2.76 -9.92
N LYS A 301 2.74 1.61 -9.30
CA LYS A 301 1.70 0.72 -9.81
C LYS A 301 0.34 1.43 -9.88
N ARG A 302 -0.06 2.17 -8.83
CA ARG A 302 -1.31 2.95 -8.79
C ARG A 302 -1.40 3.96 -9.93
N GLN A 303 -0.29 4.62 -10.28
CA GLN A 303 -0.24 5.51 -11.44
C GLN A 303 -0.42 4.75 -12.76
N LYS A 304 0.26 3.61 -12.95
CA LYS A 304 0.10 2.78 -14.15
C LYS A 304 -1.32 2.27 -14.31
N ASP A 305 -1.91 1.72 -13.25
CA ASP A 305 -3.28 1.20 -13.24
C ASP A 305 -4.28 2.34 -13.56
N LYS A 306 -4.06 3.57 -13.06
CA LYS A 306 -4.87 4.76 -13.37
C LYS A 306 -4.77 5.17 -14.85
N LEU A 307 -3.59 5.09 -15.47
CA LEU A 307 -3.41 5.35 -16.90
C LEU A 307 -4.16 4.31 -17.73
N THR A 308 -3.98 3.01 -17.43
CA THR A 308 -4.69 1.92 -18.09
C THR A 308 -6.21 2.04 -17.97
N ILE A 309 -6.74 2.46 -16.82
CA ILE A 309 -8.18 2.74 -16.64
C ILE A 309 -8.65 3.89 -17.55
N ASN A 310 -7.86 4.94 -17.74
CA ASN A 310 -8.20 6.05 -18.64
C ASN A 310 -8.15 5.63 -20.12
N GLU A 311 -7.14 4.84 -20.52
CA GLU A 311 -7.04 4.26 -21.86
C GLU A 311 -8.26 3.37 -22.17
N LEU A 312 -8.65 2.49 -21.24
CA LEU A 312 -9.83 1.64 -21.37
C LEU A 312 -11.13 2.46 -21.46
N LYS A 313 -11.28 3.52 -20.66
CA LYS A 313 -12.44 4.44 -20.75
C LYS A 313 -12.52 5.13 -22.12
N ASN A 314 -11.39 5.62 -22.63
CA ASN A 314 -11.34 6.26 -23.95
C ASN A 314 -11.68 5.26 -25.07
N ASN A 315 -11.18 4.02 -24.97
CA ASN A 315 -11.50 2.97 -25.92
C ASN A 315 -12.99 2.59 -25.88
N ILE A 316 -13.60 2.50 -24.69
CA ILE A 316 -15.06 2.27 -24.54
C ILE A 316 -15.86 3.41 -25.16
N ALA A 317 -15.51 4.67 -24.88
CA ALA A 317 -16.19 5.84 -25.46
C ALA A 317 -16.07 5.86 -27.00
N ASN A 318 -14.89 5.57 -27.55
CA ASN A 318 -14.67 5.46 -28.99
C ASN A 318 -15.51 4.32 -29.61
N GLN A 319 -15.60 3.17 -28.95
CA GLN A 319 -16.45 2.05 -29.39
C GLN A 319 -17.94 2.40 -29.32
N GLN A 320 -18.40 3.11 -28.28
CA GLN A 320 -19.78 3.59 -28.15
C GLN A 320 -20.12 4.54 -29.30
N ASN A 321 -19.31 5.58 -29.54
CA ASN A 321 -19.50 6.52 -30.65
C ASN A 321 -19.53 5.83 -32.02
N ASN A 322 -18.66 4.83 -32.24
CA ASN A 322 -18.63 4.05 -33.48
C ASN A 322 -19.88 3.16 -33.63
N ASN A 323 -20.34 2.52 -32.56
CA ASN A 323 -21.57 1.73 -32.57
C ASN A 323 -22.81 2.60 -32.80
N GLU A 324 -22.87 3.81 -32.24
CA GLU A 324 -23.94 4.77 -32.51
C GLU A 324 -23.95 5.22 -33.98
N LEU A 325 -22.78 5.47 -34.58
CA LEU A 325 -22.65 5.79 -36.01
C LEU A 325 -23.14 4.62 -36.90
N ILE A 326 -22.75 3.39 -36.57
CA ILE A 326 -23.19 2.17 -37.29
C ILE A 326 -24.70 1.96 -37.13
N LEU A 327 -25.25 2.16 -35.94
CA LEU A 327 -26.71 2.09 -35.70
C LEU A 327 -27.46 3.18 -36.50
N PHE A 328 -26.90 4.38 -36.62
CA PHE A 328 -27.46 5.45 -37.45
C PHE A 328 -27.43 5.08 -38.95
N GLN A 329 -26.32 4.52 -39.44
CA GLN A 329 -26.18 4.02 -40.81
C GLN A 329 -27.24 2.94 -41.12
N TYR A 330 -27.30 1.86 -40.33
CA TYR A 330 -28.30 0.80 -40.53
C TYR A 330 -29.74 1.30 -40.41
N LYS A 331 -30.02 2.26 -39.51
CA LYS A 331 -31.36 2.86 -39.41
C LYS A 331 -31.76 3.60 -40.70
N ASN A 332 -30.83 4.33 -41.32
CA ASN A 332 -31.07 5.03 -42.58
C ASN A 332 -31.20 4.03 -43.75
N GLU A 333 -30.40 2.96 -43.78
CA GLU A 333 -30.52 1.88 -44.76
C GLU A 333 -31.88 1.18 -44.66
N ILE A 334 -32.34 0.84 -43.45
CA ILE A 334 -33.67 0.27 -43.20
C ILE A 334 -34.78 1.25 -43.63
N GLN A 335 -34.62 2.55 -43.41
CA GLN A 335 -35.58 3.55 -43.90
C GLN A 335 -35.63 3.59 -45.44
N ASN A 336 -34.47 3.58 -46.11
CA ASN A 336 -34.40 3.54 -47.58
C ASN A 336 -35.00 2.25 -48.16
N LEU A 337 -34.73 1.09 -47.55
CA LEU A 337 -35.33 -0.20 -47.94
C LEU A 337 -36.85 -0.22 -47.73
N ASN A 338 -37.35 0.37 -46.64
CA ASN A 338 -38.80 0.52 -46.43
C ASN A 338 -39.46 1.44 -47.46
N LEU A 339 -38.79 2.53 -47.88
CA LEU A 339 -39.28 3.39 -48.97
C LEU A 339 -39.34 2.62 -50.29
N GLN A 340 -38.28 1.87 -50.64
CA GLN A 340 -38.26 1.01 -51.83
C GLN A 340 -39.33 -0.09 -51.78
N PHE A 341 -39.56 -0.70 -50.61
CA PHE A 341 -40.64 -1.67 -50.41
C PHE A 341 -42.02 -1.04 -50.64
N ASN A 342 -42.29 0.13 -50.07
CA ASN A 342 -43.54 0.87 -50.27
C ASN A 342 -43.76 1.24 -51.75
N GLU A 343 -42.71 1.67 -52.46
CA GLU A 343 -42.77 1.90 -53.91
C GLU A 343 -43.11 0.62 -54.70
N LEU A 344 -42.50 -0.52 -54.35
CA LEU A 344 -42.77 -1.80 -54.99
C LEU A 344 -44.19 -2.29 -54.69
N GLN A 345 -44.69 -2.08 -53.47
CA GLN A 345 -46.07 -2.39 -53.10
C GLN A 345 -47.07 -1.53 -53.90
N LEU A 346 -46.83 -0.22 -54.05
CA LEU A 346 -47.64 0.65 -54.90
C LEU A 346 -47.62 0.20 -56.38
N LYS A 347 -46.45 -0.19 -56.90
CA LYS A 347 -46.30 -0.75 -58.26
C LYS A 347 -47.04 -2.09 -58.42
N SER A 348 -47.05 -2.93 -57.38
CA SER A 348 -47.82 -4.20 -57.34
C SER A 348 -49.32 -3.95 -57.37
N ASN A 349 -49.82 -3.03 -56.54
CA ASN A 349 -51.24 -2.65 -56.52
C ASN A 349 -51.70 -2.09 -57.87
N LEU A 350 -50.86 -1.29 -58.53
CA LEU A 350 -51.11 -0.77 -59.89
C LEU A 350 -51.14 -1.91 -60.93
N TYR A 351 -50.26 -2.90 -60.81
CA TYR A 351 -50.27 -4.08 -61.69
C TYR A 351 -51.53 -4.94 -61.50
N GLU A 352 -52.02 -5.11 -60.26
CA GLU A 352 -53.29 -5.80 -59.99
C GLU A 352 -54.49 -5.05 -60.59
N GLN A 353 -54.52 -3.71 -60.47
CA GLN A 353 -55.55 -2.88 -61.12
C GLN A 353 -55.50 -3.00 -62.65
N LEU A 354 -54.31 -2.96 -63.25
CA LEU A 354 -54.12 -3.09 -64.69
C LEU A 354 -54.50 -4.50 -65.18
N LYS A 355 -54.19 -5.54 -64.40
CA LYS A 355 -54.63 -6.92 -64.67
C LYS A 355 -56.15 -7.04 -64.60
N PHE A 356 -56.80 -6.46 -63.59
CA PHE A 356 -58.27 -6.46 -63.50
C PHE A 356 -58.92 -5.75 -64.70
N GLN A 357 -58.35 -4.64 -65.17
CA GLN A 357 -58.78 -3.98 -66.41
C GLN A 357 -58.56 -4.87 -67.66
N TYR A 358 -57.44 -5.59 -67.72
CA TYR A 358 -57.17 -6.56 -68.80
C TYR A 358 -58.19 -7.72 -68.79
N ASP A 359 -58.46 -8.31 -67.62
CA ASP A 359 -59.43 -9.39 -67.45
C ASP A 359 -60.86 -8.90 -67.82
N GLN A 360 -61.22 -7.66 -67.47
CA GLN A 360 -62.47 -7.02 -67.93
C GLN A 360 -62.53 -6.86 -69.46
N LEU A 361 -61.45 -6.38 -70.09
CA LEU A 361 -61.38 -6.20 -71.54
C LEU A 361 -61.39 -7.54 -72.29
N GLN A 362 -60.76 -8.58 -71.73
CA GLN A 362 -60.79 -9.93 -72.27
C GLN A 362 -62.21 -10.52 -72.22
N ASN A 363 -62.93 -10.34 -71.12
CA ASN A 363 -64.34 -10.75 -71.01
C ASN A 363 -65.23 -9.98 -72.01
N GLN A 364 -65.08 -8.66 -72.13
CA GLN A 364 -65.81 -7.87 -73.14
C GLN A 364 -65.49 -8.29 -74.58
N LEU A 365 -64.27 -8.74 -74.86
CA LEU A 365 -63.86 -9.27 -76.16
C LEU A 365 -64.48 -10.66 -76.41
N MET A 366 -64.58 -11.50 -75.37
CA MET A 366 -65.28 -12.78 -75.44
C MET A 366 -66.78 -12.59 -75.71
N ASP A 367 -67.45 -11.69 -74.99
CA ASP A 367 -68.86 -11.34 -75.22
C ASP A 367 -69.10 -10.82 -76.65
N LYS A 368 -68.20 -9.96 -77.14
CA LYS A 368 -68.24 -9.48 -78.54
C LYS A 368 -68.03 -10.62 -79.54
N ASN A 369 -67.12 -11.56 -79.29
CA ASN A 369 -66.92 -12.73 -80.14
C ASN A 369 -68.14 -13.66 -80.16
N VAL A 370 -68.77 -13.92 -79.01
CA VAL A 370 -70.03 -14.67 -78.92
C VAL A 370 -71.14 -13.95 -79.69
N LYS A 371 -71.24 -12.62 -79.57
CA LYS A 371 -72.23 -11.83 -80.31
C LYS A 371 -71.95 -11.78 -81.82
N ILE A 372 -70.69 -11.80 -82.24
CA ILE A 372 -70.28 -11.95 -83.64
C ILE A 372 -70.68 -13.34 -84.17
N GLN A 373 -70.48 -14.41 -83.40
CA GLN A 373 -70.93 -15.76 -83.78
C GLN A 373 -72.47 -15.84 -83.89
N GLN A 374 -73.20 -15.22 -82.97
CA GLN A 374 -74.67 -15.12 -83.05
C GLN A 374 -75.13 -14.35 -84.30
N LEU A 375 -74.47 -13.23 -84.64
CA LEU A 375 -74.75 -12.47 -85.85
C LEU A 375 -74.41 -13.25 -87.13
N PHE A 376 -73.30 -14.01 -87.16
CA PHE A 376 -72.99 -14.92 -88.27
C PHE A 376 -74.06 -16.00 -88.44
N HIS A 377 -74.57 -16.58 -87.34
CA HIS A 377 -75.65 -17.57 -87.42
C HIS A 377 -76.96 -16.95 -87.92
N GLN A 378 -77.30 -15.73 -87.48
CA GLN A 378 -78.46 -14.98 -87.99
C GLN A 378 -78.32 -14.63 -89.48
N ILE A 379 -77.11 -14.31 -89.95
CA ILE A 379 -76.81 -14.11 -91.37
C ILE A 379 -77.04 -15.43 -92.13
N GLN A 380 -76.51 -16.55 -91.67
CA GLN A 380 -76.73 -17.87 -92.28
C GLN A 380 -78.21 -18.27 -92.33
N GLU A 381 -78.98 -18.01 -91.26
CA GLU A 381 -80.44 -18.21 -91.28
C GLU A 381 -81.13 -17.33 -92.34
N MET A 382 -80.71 -16.07 -92.49
CA MET A 382 -81.28 -15.17 -93.50
C MET A 382 -80.87 -15.57 -94.92
N GLU A 383 -79.63 -16.00 -95.13
CA GLU A 383 -79.16 -16.56 -96.40
C GLU A 383 -79.98 -17.81 -96.80
N GLN A 384 -80.22 -18.73 -95.87
CA GLN A 384 -81.09 -19.89 -96.10
C GLN A 384 -82.55 -19.49 -96.37
N LYS A 385 -83.10 -18.49 -95.66
CA LYS A 385 -84.45 -17.95 -95.92
C LYS A 385 -84.53 -17.28 -97.29
N ILE A 386 -83.49 -16.57 -97.72
CA ILE A 386 -83.36 -15.99 -99.07
C ILE A 386 -83.29 -17.11 -100.12
N GLU A 387 -82.50 -18.15 -99.91
CA GLU A 387 -82.40 -19.28 -100.85
C GLU A 387 -83.74 -20.04 -100.96
N GLN A 388 -84.44 -20.26 -99.85
CA GLN A 388 -85.79 -20.84 -99.84
C GLN A 388 -86.81 -19.95 -100.56
N ASN A 389 -86.76 -18.62 -100.34
CA ASN A 389 -87.63 -17.68 -101.03
C ASN A 389 -87.32 -17.62 -102.54
N ASN A 390 -86.05 -17.66 -102.94
CA ASN A 390 -85.65 -17.71 -104.35
C ASN A 390 -86.17 -19.00 -105.02
N LYS A 391 -86.04 -20.15 -104.34
CA LYS A 391 -86.65 -21.42 -104.81
C LYS A 391 -88.18 -21.34 -104.90
N GLN A 392 -88.85 -20.63 -103.99
CA GLN A 392 -90.29 -20.36 -104.10
C GLN A 392 -90.64 -19.41 -105.25
N PHE A 393 -89.81 -18.41 -105.54
CA PHE A 393 -89.99 -17.51 -106.69
C PHE A 393 -89.84 -18.28 -108.00
N GLN A 394 -88.76 -19.05 -108.16
CA GLN A 394 -88.53 -19.90 -109.33
C GLN A 394 -89.69 -20.90 -109.55
N ASN A 395 -90.15 -21.57 -108.49
CA ASN A 395 -91.35 -22.43 -108.54
C ASN A 395 -92.66 -21.70 -108.87
N ARG A 396 -92.72 -20.36 -108.72
CA ARG A 396 -93.87 -19.53 -109.14
C ARG A 396 -93.72 -19.07 -110.59
N GLU A 397 -92.51 -18.74 -111.02
CA GLU A 397 -92.20 -18.40 -112.42
C GLU A 397 -92.45 -19.60 -113.33
N GLU A 398 -91.94 -20.79 -113.01
CA GLU A 398 -92.22 -22.04 -113.73
C GLU A 398 -93.73 -22.35 -113.81
N LYS A 399 -94.48 -22.10 -112.74
CA LYS A 399 -95.95 -22.26 -112.71
C LYS A 399 -96.70 -21.16 -113.46
N GLN A 400 -96.10 -20.00 -113.67
CA GLN A 400 -96.66 -18.93 -114.49
C GLN A 400 -96.38 -19.21 -115.98
N GLU A 401 -95.16 -19.63 -116.32
CA GLU A 401 -94.78 -20.10 -117.65
C GLU A 401 -95.63 -21.30 -118.11
N GLN A 402 -95.92 -22.26 -117.22
CA GLN A 402 -96.89 -23.33 -117.50
C GLN A 402 -98.28 -22.79 -117.86
N LYS A 403 -98.82 -21.84 -117.08
CA LYS A 403 -100.13 -21.23 -117.34
C LYS A 403 -100.16 -20.40 -118.61
N ASP A 404 -99.06 -19.73 -118.95
CA ASP A 404 -98.98 -18.94 -120.18
C ASP A 404 -98.80 -19.86 -121.41
N ASN A 405 -98.11 -21.00 -121.29
CA ASN A 405 -98.15 -22.09 -122.27
C ASN A 405 -99.56 -22.70 -122.43
N GLU A 406 -100.32 -22.89 -121.35
CA GLU A 406 -101.72 -23.34 -121.40
C GLU A 406 -102.62 -22.31 -122.09
N ARG A 407 -102.45 -21.02 -121.77
CA ARG A 407 -103.13 -19.90 -122.44
C ARG A 407 -102.79 -19.83 -123.92
N GLU A 408 -101.53 -20.04 -124.30
CA GLU A 408 -101.11 -20.01 -125.70
C GLU A 408 -101.71 -21.19 -126.48
N LYS A 409 -101.73 -22.40 -125.91
CA LYS A 409 -102.46 -23.56 -126.48
C LYS A 409 -103.96 -23.28 -126.60
N LEU A 410 -104.57 -22.60 -125.63
CA LEU A 410 -105.97 -22.19 -125.68
C LEU A 410 -106.21 -21.14 -126.77
N ILE A 411 -105.31 -20.17 -126.94
CA ILE A 411 -105.35 -19.16 -128.02
C ILE A 411 -105.21 -19.82 -129.40
N GLN A 412 -104.29 -20.77 -129.56
CA GLN A 412 -104.14 -21.56 -130.78
C GLN A 412 -105.42 -22.36 -131.08
N HIS A 413 -106.01 -23.03 -130.08
CA HIS A 413 -107.28 -23.77 -130.23
C HIS A 413 -108.45 -22.84 -130.59
N LEU A 414 -108.58 -21.69 -129.94
CA LEU A 414 -109.61 -20.69 -130.25
C LEU A 414 -109.41 -20.06 -131.63
N THR A 415 -108.17 -19.87 -132.07
CA THR A 415 -107.84 -19.36 -133.41
C THR A 415 -108.20 -20.38 -134.49
N LEU A 416 -107.86 -21.67 -134.28
CA LEU A 416 -108.28 -22.76 -135.17
C LEU A 416 -109.81 -22.87 -135.25
N LYS A 417 -110.50 -22.77 -134.10
CA LYS A 417 -111.97 -22.81 -134.01
C LYS A 417 -112.62 -21.60 -134.70
N ARG A 418 -112.00 -20.41 -134.60
CA ARG A 418 -112.41 -19.19 -135.32
C ARG A 418 -112.21 -19.33 -136.83
N GLU A 419 -111.12 -19.94 -137.29
CA GLU A 419 -110.87 -20.12 -138.72
C GLU A 419 -111.78 -21.19 -139.32
N ASN A 420 -112.10 -22.26 -138.58
CA ASN A 420 -113.15 -23.20 -138.98
C ASN A 420 -114.52 -22.50 -139.12
N ALA A 421 -114.91 -21.67 -138.15
CA ALA A 421 -116.14 -20.89 -138.23
C ALA A 421 -116.12 -19.86 -139.38
N ARG A 422 -114.95 -19.31 -139.73
CA ARG A 422 -114.77 -18.45 -140.91
C ARG A 422 -115.00 -19.24 -142.20
N VAL A 423 -114.47 -20.46 -142.31
CA VAL A 423 -114.70 -21.36 -143.46
C VAL A 423 -116.18 -21.78 -143.56
N GLU A 424 -116.88 -22.02 -142.44
CA GLU A 424 -118.33 -22.23 -142.45
C GLU A 424 -119.10 -20.99 -142.95
N ILE A 425 -118.70 -19.77 -142.54
CA ILE A 425 -119.27 -18.51 -143.04
C ILE A 425 -119.00 -18.33 -144.54
N GLU A 426 -117.81 -18.72 -145.02
CA GLU A 426 -117.44 -18.65 -146.44
C GLU A 426 -118.29 -19.62 -147.29
N GLN A 427 -118.47 -20.86 -146.82
CA GLN A 427 -119.39 -21.84 -147.43
C GLN A 427 -120.88 -21.40 -147.37
N LEU A 428 -121.28 -20.68 -146.34
CA LEU A 428 -122.63 -20.08 -146.24
C LEU A 428 -122.79 -18.91 -147.21
N ASN A 429 -121.74 -18.08 -147.41
CA ASN A 429 -121.74 -17.01 -148.41
C ASN A 429 -121.81 -17.58 -149.84
N ASP A 430 -121.11 -18.66 -150.15
CA ASP A 430 -121.24 -19.34 -151.46
C ASP A 430 -122.66 -19.91 -151.68
N LYS A 431 -123.28 -20.48 -150.63
CA LYS A 431 -124.70 -20.88 -150.70
C LYS A 431 -125.63 -19.69 -150.93
N ILE A 432 -125.38 -18.55 -150.28
CA ILE A 432 -126.14 -17.30 -150.51
C ILE A 432 -125.93 -16.81 -151.95
N LEU A 433 -124.72 -16.87 -152.49
CA LEU A 433 -124.41 -16.46 -153.87
C LEU A 433 -125.10 -17.36 -154.92
N CYS A 434 -125.22 -18.66 -154.64
CA CYS A 434 -126.03 -19.59 -155.43
C CYS A 434 -127.54 -19.29 -155.32
N LEU A 435 -128.04 -18.95 -154.13
CA LEU A 435 -129.43 -18.56 -153.93
C LEU A 435 -129.77 -17.22 -154.60
N MET A 436 -128.87 -16.23 -154.62
CA MET A 436 -129.07 -14.97 -155.35
C MET A 436 -129.24 -15.21 -156.87
N LYS A 437 -128.44 -16.11 -157.46
CA LYS A 437 -128.59 -16.51 -158.86
C LYS A 437 -129.91 -17.24 -159.14
N LEU A 438 -130.48 -17.92 -158.14
CA LEU A 438 -131.83 -18.51 -158.23
C LEU A 438 -132.93 -17.43 -158.16
N VAL A 439 -132.76 -16.43 -157.29
CA VAL A 439 -133.72 -15.33 -157.09
C VAL A 439 -133.88 -14.45 -158.34
N ASP A 440 -132.78 -14.07 -158.99
CA ASP A 440 -132.87 -13.28 -160.23
C ASP A 440 -133.48 -14.08 -161.40
N SER A 441 -133.46 -15.43 -161.37
CA SER A 441 -134.20 -16.27 -162.32
C SER A 441 -135.72 -16.33 -162.06
N ILE A 442 -136.18 -16.00 -160.85
CA ILE A 442 -137.60 -16.03 -160.45
C ILE A 442 -138.28 -14.67 -160.69
N LYS A 443 -137.49 -13.59 -160.67
CA LYS A 443 -137.87 -12.16 -160.73
C LYS A 443 -138.65 -11.71 -161.97
N HIS A 444 -138.87 -12.59 -162.95
CA HIS A 444 -139.44 -12.26 -164.26
C HIS A 444 -140.87 -12.81 -164.50
N LYS A 445 -141.54 -13.42 -163.51
CA LYS A 445 -142.79 -14.18 -163.76
C LYS A 445 -144.03 -13.99 -162.85
N ALA A 446 -143.96 -13.23 -161.75
CA ALA A 446 -145.13 -12.76 -160.98
C ALA A 446 -144.70 -11.58 -160.08
N SER A 447 -145.44 -10.49 -159.80
CA SER A 447 -146.76 -9.99 -160.24
C SER A 447 -148.06 -10.59 -159.65
N GLN A 448 -148.22 -10.57 -158.32
CA GLN A 448 -149.46 -10.15 -157.60
C GLN A 448 -149.28 -10.29 -156.06
N ASN A 449 -149.94 -9.42 -155.27
CA ASN A 449 -150.02 -9.39 -153.78
C ASN A 449 -148.65 -9.43 -153.05
N ASN A 450 -148.05 -8.34 -152.56
CA ASN A 450 -148.53 -7.14 -151.84
C ASN A 450 -149.03 -7.39 -150.39
N ASP A 451 -148.24 -6.86 -149.45
CA ASP A 451 -148.55 -6.33 -148.10
C ASP A 451 -148.84 -7.25 -146.88
N ILE A 452 -148.51 -6.89 -145.62
CA ILE A 452 -147.28 -6.29 -145.00
C ILE A 452 -147.43 -6.26 -143.45
N GLN A 453 -146.31 -6.21 -142.68
CA GLN A 453 -146.23 -5.92 -141.22
C GLN A 453 -146.82 -7.02 -140.26
N GLN A 454 -146.61 -7.01 -138.92
CA GLN A 454 -146.28 -5.93 -137.95
C GLN A 454 -145.55 -6.45 -136.66
N ILE A 455 -145.14 -5.52 -135.75
CA ILE A 455 -144.63 -5.70 -134.35
C ILE A 455 -143.17 -6.22 -134.27
N ILE A 456 -142.15 -5.55 -133.67
CA ILE A 456 -141.97 -4.27 -132.93
C ILE A 456 -142.43 -4.19 -131.45
N LYS A 457 -141.49 -4.30 -130.47
CA LYS A 457 -141.52 -3.50 -129.22
C LYS A 457 -140.20 -3.43 -128.41
N ASN A 458 -140.03 -2.28 -127.73
CA ASN A 458 -138.85 -1.80 -126.99
C ASN A 458 -138.68 -2.43 -125.59
N ASN A 459 -137.50 -2.24 -124.97
CA ASN A 459 -137.36 -1.28 -123.84
C ASN A 459 -135.89 -0.99 -123.47
N THR A 460 -135.65 0.14 -122.80
CA THR A 460 -134.33 0.76 -122.56
C THR A 460 -134.31 1.48 -121.20
N GLU A 461 -133.12 1.95 -120.76
CA GLU A 461 -132.86 2.77 -119.55
C GLU A 461 -132.91 1.96 -118.22
N ILE A 462 -132.24 2.34 -117.11
CA ILE A 462 -131.80 3.66 -116.61
C ILE A 462 -130.33 3.64 -116.09
N LEU A 463 -129.64 4.80 -116.12
CA LEU A 463 -128.31 5.05 -115.51
C LEU A 463 -128.38 5.21 -113.98
N ASN A 464 -127.28 4.90 -113.26
CA ASN A 464 -126.62 5.95 -112.46
C ASN A 464 -125.20 5.62 -111.93
N LYS A 465 -124.54 6.66 -111.41
CA LYS A 465 -123.19 6.67 -110.82
C LYS A 465 -123.20 6.43 -109.29
N SER A 466 -121.98 6.36 -108.75
CA SER A 466 -121.50 7.12 -107.58
C SER A 466 -121.38 6.45 -106.21
N ASP A 467 -120.13 6.51 -105.74
CA ASP A 467 -119.69 7.06 -104.45
C ASP A 467 -119.70 6.26 -103.13
N MET A 468 -118.49 6.24 -102.55
CA MET A 468 -118.16 6.62 -101.17
C MET A 468 -118.69 5.80 -99.96
N LEU A 469 -117.72 5.17 -99.29
CA LEU A 469 -117.34 5.35 -97.88
C LEU A 469 -118.35 5.15 -96.73
N GLN A 470 -117.79 4.62 -95.62
CA GLN A 470 -118.35 4.56 -94.26
C GLN A 470 -119.57 3.62 -94.11
N LYS A 471 -119.81 2.97 -92.96
CA LYS A 471 -119.26 3.15 -91.59
C LYS A 471 -118.65 1.81 -91.11
N SER A 472 -117.53 1.72 -90.39
CA SER A 472 -116.99 2.52 -89.26
C SER A 472 -117.75 2.36 -87.94
N ASN A 473 -116.99 2.32 -86.83
CA ASN A 473 -117.28 2.89 -85.49
C ASN A 473 -116.73 2.08 -84.30
N ARG A 474 -115.40 1.91 -84.22
CA ARG A 474 -114.68 1.71 -82.92
C ARG A 474 -113.35 2.49 -82.82
N ARG A 475 -112.56 2.60 -83.89
CA ARG A 475 -111.18 3.12 -83.83
C ARG A 475 -110.96 4.64 -83.65
N ILE A 476 -112.01 5.48 -83.58
CA ILE A 476 -111.85 6.97 -83.55
C ILE A 476 -111.97 7.56 -82.13
N GLN A 477 -112.61 6.87 -81.17
CA GLN A 477 -112.73 7.38 -79.78
C GLN A 477 -111.50 7.09 -78.89
N LEU A 478 -110.57 6.22 -79.31
CA LEU A 478 -109.42 5.80 -78.49
C LEU A 478 -108.17 6.69 -78.65
N PHE A 479 -108.05 7.45 -79.74
CA PHE A 479 -106.88 8.31 -79.97
C PHE A 479 -106.63 9.40 -78.90
N PRO A 480 -107.65 10.11 -78.39
CA PRO A 480 -107.47 11.04 -77.26
C PRO A 480 -106.99 10.33 -75.98
N THR A 481 -107.47 9.11 -75.74
CA THR A 481 -107.07 8.26 -74.60
C THR A 481 -105.62 7.82 -74.74
N LEU A 482 -105.23 7.29 -75.91
CA LEU A 482 -103.85 6.91 -76.21
C LEU A 482 -102.89 8.10 -76.05
N HIS A 483 -103.24 9.28 -76.58
CA HIS A 483 -102.42 10.47 -76.44
C HIS A 483 -102.30 10.92 -74.97
N LYS A 484 -103.38 10.82 -74.18
CA LYS A 484 -103.35 11.09 -72.73
C LYS A 484 -102.45 10.09 -71.99
N CYS A 485 -102.59 8.79 -72.25
CA CYS A 485 -101.76 7.74 -71.63
C CYS A 485 -100.28 7.94 -71.96
N LEU A 486 -99.91 8.17 -73.22
CA LEU A 486 -98.55 8.52 -73.63
C LEU A 486 -98.03 9.79 -72.92
N SER A 487 -98.88 10.82 -72.78
CA SER A 487 -98.50 12.10 -72.14
C SER A 487 -98.34 11.99 -70.62
N GLU A 488 -99.02 11.04 -69.97
CA GLU A 488 -98.86 10.77 -68.54
C GLU A 488 -97.69 9.81 -68.27
N LEU A 489 -97.47 8.80 -69.12
CA LEU A 489 -96.30 7.93 -69.07
C LEU A 489 -95.02 8.77 -69.14
N ARG A 490 -94.91 9.66 -70.14
CA ARG A 490 -93.75 10.53 -70.33
C ARG A 490 -93.49 11.48 -69.15
N LYS A 491 -94.54 11.90 -68.44
CA LYS A 491 -94.44 12.71 -67.22
C LYS A 491 -93.98 11.91 -66.00
N LEU A 492 -94.16 10.59 -66.00
CA LEU A 492 -93.60 9.69 -64.97
C LEU A 492 -92.15 9.35 -65.30
N GLU A 493 -91.82 9.08 -66.57
CA GLU A 493 -90.44 8.92 -67.05
C GLU A 493 -89.58 10.14 -66.71
N ASP A 494 -90.02 11.35 -67.07
CA ASP A 494 -89.33 12.62 -66.74
C ASP A 494 -89.10 12.81 -65.24
N LYS A 495 -90.04 12.37 -64.40
CA LYS A 495 -89.91 12.44 -62.93
C LYS A 495 -88.92 11.40 -62.40
N CYS A 496 -89.05 10.16 -62.86
CA CYS A 496 -88.18 9.05 -62.48
C CYS A 496 -86.72 9.36 -62.86
N TYR A 497 -86.48 9.87 -64.07
CA TYR A 497 -85.15 10.21 -64.57
C TYR A 497 -84.51 11.37 -63.79
N LYS A 498 -85.29 12.39 -63.41
CA LYS A 498 -84.82 13.48 -62.54
C LYS A 498 -84.47 12.98 -61.13
N LEU A 499 -85.31 12.12 -60.54
CA LEU A 499 -85.04 11.52 -59.23
C LEU A 499 -83.81 10.60 -59.28
N TYR A 500 -83.63 9.84 -60.36
CA TYR A 500 -82.47 8.98 -60.59
C TYR A 500 -81.17 9.78 -60.68
N ILE A 501 -81.13 10.88 -61.46
CA ILE A 501 -79.97 11.78 -61.51
C ILE A 501 -79.67 12.38 -60.14
N GLN A 502 -80.68 12.87 -59.42
CA GLN A 502 -80.52 13.44 -58.08
C GLN A 502 -80.03 12.40 -57.04
N THR A 503 -80.41 11.13 -57.22
CA THR A 503 -79.99 10.02 -56.34
C THR A 503 -78.58 9.51 -56.70
N MET A 504 -78.17 9.54 -57.98
CA MET A 504 -76.77 9.32 -58.37
C MET A 504 -75.84 10.40 -57.83
N ILE A 505 -76.23 11.68 -57.88
CA ILE A 505 -75.43 12.81 -57.36
C ILE A 505 -75.25 12.73 -55.81
N SER A 506 -76.04 11.89 -55.14
CA SER A 506 -75.95 11.62 -53.70
C SER A 506 -75.51 10.17 -53.38
N ASP A 507 -74.84 9.50 -54.32
CA ASP A 507 -74.29 8.13 -54.20
C ASP A 507 -75.28 7.10 -53.64
N PHE A 508 -76.58 7.23 -53.97
CA PHE A 508 -77.68 6.42 -53.45
C PHE A 508 -77.82 6.38 -51.91
N SER A 509 -77.16 7.29 -51.19
CA SER A 509 -77.21 7.40 -49.72
C SER A 509 -78.63 7.63 -49.18
N ASN A 510 -79.51 8.27 -49.95
CA ASN A 510 -80.91 8.41 -49.59
C ASN A 510 -81.75 7.17 -50.00
N ARG A 511 -81.97 6.29 -49.01
CA ARG A 511 -82.82 5.10 -49.13
C ARG A 511 -84.26 5.42 -49.51
N GLU A 512 -84.82 6.56 -49.08
CA GLU A 512 -86.19 6.95 -49.41
C GLU A 512 -86.32 7.37 -50.88
N SER A 513 -85.35 8.13 -51.41
CA SER A 513 -85.27 8.45 -52.85
C SER A 513 -85.17 7.18 -53.71
N THR A 514 -84.39 6.19 -53.26
CA THR A 514 -84.25 4.90 -53.94
C THR A 514 -85.59 4.13 -53.99
N ILE A 515 -86.32 4.07 -52.88
CA ILE A 515 -87.68 3.48 -52.82
C ILE A 515 -88.69 4.25 -53.70
N GLN A 516 -88.54 5.58 -53.82
CA GLN A 516 -89.38 6.36 -54.73
C GLN A 516 -89.07 6.10 -56.21
N ILE A 517 -87.80 5.89 -56.60
CA ILE A 517 -87.43 5.47 -57.96
C ILE A 517 -88.08 4.12 -58.28
N GLU A 518 -87.97 3.14 -57.38
CA GLU A 518 -88.55 1.80 -57.56
C GLU A 518 -90.07 1.85 -57.73
N ARG A 519 -90.78 2.69 -56.96
CA ARG A 519 -92.23 2.94 -57.15
C ARG A 519 -92.53 3.54 -58.52
N TYR A 520 -91.80 4.57 -58.95
CA TYR A 520 -92.01 5.18 -60.27
C TYR A 520 -91.74 4.20 -61.42
N LEU A 521 -90.71 3.34 -61.32
CA LEU A 521 -90.44 2.31 -62.33
C LEU A 521 -91.57 1.27 -62.42
N ASN A 522 -92.14 0.85 -61.28
CA ASN A 522 -93.30 -0.04 -61.26
C ASN A 522 -94.56 0.62 -61.85
N ASP A 523 -94.82 1.90 -61.55
CA ASP A 523 -95.93 2.65 -62.16
C ASP A 523 -95.75 2.84 -63.68
N ILE A 524 -94.53 3.08 -64.15
CA ILE A 524 -94.19 3.16 -65.58
C ILE A 524 -94.39 1.80 -66.25
N GLY A 525 -93.90 0.70 -65.66
CA GLY A 525 -94.08 -0.65 -66.18
C GLY A 525 -95.56 -1.03 -66.31
N ARG A 526 -96.34 -0.78 -65.25
CA ARG A 526 -97.80 -0.98 -65.26
C ARG A 526 -98.49 -0.16 -66.35
N ARG A 527 -98.21 1.14 -66.43
CA ARG A 527 -98.83 2.02 -67.44
C ARG A 527 -98.37 1.71 -68.86
N SER A 528 -97.19 1.13 -69.04
CA SER A 528 -96.72 0.62 -70.33
C SER A 528 -97.54 -0.61 -70.77
N GLN A 529 -97.89 -1.50 -69.84
CA GLN A 529 -98.80 -2.61 -70.13
C GLN A 529 -100.21 -2.11 -70.46
N GLU A 530 -100.78 -1.20 -69.65
CA GLU A 530 -102.09 -0.57 -69.93
C GLU A 530 -102.13 0.10 -71.33
N LEU A 531 -100.98 0.56 -71.84
CA LEU A 531 -100.84 1.17 -73.15
C LEU A 531 -100.64 0.14 -74.28
N LEU A 532 -99.92 -0.96 -74.03
CA LEU A 532 -99.82 -2.11 -74.94
C LEU A 532 -101.17 -2.81 -75.13
N ASP A 533 -101.97 -2.90 -74.08
CA ASP A 533 -103.32 -3.47 -74.13
C ASP A 533 -104.28 -2.55 -74.93
N LEU A 534 -104.16 -1.23 -74.75
CA LEU A 534 -104.89 -0.24 -75.55
C LEU A 534 -104.51 -0.26 -77.04
N LEU A 535 -103.23 -0.52 -77.36
CA LEU A 535 -102.77 -0.72 -78.74
C LEU A 535 -103.27 -2.03 -79.36
N ASP A 536 -103.47 -3.07 -78.55
CA ASP A 536 -104.12 -4.32 -78.95
C ASP A 536 -105.61 -4.11 -79.28
N GLU A 537 -106.35 -3.39 -78.43
CA GLU A 537 -107.74 -2.98 -78.72
C GLU A 537 -107.86 -2.11 -79.97
N MET A 538 -106.86 -1.27 -80.24
CA MET A 538 -106.76 -0.51 -81.49
C MET A 538 -106.32 -1.37 -82.69
N GLY A 539 -105.79 -2.57 -82.47
CA GLY A 539 -105.24 -3.48 -83.47
C GLY A 539 -104.07 -2.86 -84.23
N LEU A 540 -103.08 -2.39 -83.47
CA LEU A 540 -101.84 -1.72 -83.89
C LEU A 540 -100.58 -2.35 -83.25
N LYS A 541 -100.68 -3.61 -82.84
CA LYS A 541 -99.68 -4.38 -82.09
C LYS A 541 -98.85 -5.29 -83.00
#